data_AF-A0A938UE94-F1
#
_entry.id   AF-A0A938UE94-F1
#
_cell.length_a   1.000
_cell.length_b   1.000
_cell.length_c   1.000
_cell.angle_alpha   90.00
_cell.angle_beta   90.00
_cell.angle_gamma   90.00
#
_symmetry.space_group_name_H-M   'P 1'
#
loop_
_entity.id
_entity.type
_entity.pdbx_description
1 polymer ?
#
loop_
_entity_poly.entity_id
_entity_poly.type
_entity_poly.pdbx_seq_one_letter_code
_entity_poly.pdbx_strand_id
1 'polypeptide(L)'
;LPGALLATLGIFLPSFFFVAVSNPLIPRLRNSPWASGLLDGVNVVSLGLMAAVTWQLGRAAIIDPFTIALGLIAALLLFRFKINTAWLVLGGAAMGLISAIWR
;
A
#
# COMPACT_ATOMS: atom_id res chain seq x y z
N LEU A 1 -1.52 -1.12 -26.38
CA LEU A 1 -1.70 0.28 -25.95
C LEU A 1 -3.13 0.62 -25.52
N PRO A 2 -4.19 0.43 -26.34
CA PRO A 2 -5.56 0.79 -25.92
C PRO A 2 -6.06 0.00 -24.71
N GLY A 3 -5.72 -1.29 -24.59
CA GLY A 3 -6.12 -2.13 -23.45
C GLY A 3 -5.52 -1.70 -22.10
N ALA A 4 -4.26 -1.23 -22.08
CA ALA A 4 -3.62 -0.79 -20.84
C ALA A 4 -4.25 0.51 -20.32
N LEU A 5 -4.58 1.45 -21.22
CA LEU A 5 -5.29 2.68 -20.87
C LEU A 5 -6.73 2.42 -20.41
N LEU A 6 -7.44 1.50 -21.07
CA LEU A 6 -8.78 1.11 -20.64
C LEU A 6 -8.79 0.40 -19.28
N ALA A 7 -7.77 -0.43 -19.00
CA ALA A 7 -7.63 -1.10 -17.71
C ALA A 7 -7.32 -0.11 -16.57
N THR A 8 -6.41 0.84 -16.79
CA THR A 8 -6.12 1.88 -15.79
C THR A 8 -7.34 2.76 -15.56
N LEU A 9 -8.02 3.21 -16.61
CA LEU A 9 -9.27 3.96 -16.46
C LEU A 9 -10.34 3.15 -15.74
N GLY A 10 -10.54 1.87 -16.09
CA GLY A 10 -11.55 1.02 -15.44
C GLY A 10 -11.31 0.82 -13.93
N ILE A 11 -10.04 0.69 -13.51
CA ILE A 11 -9.68 0.47 -12.10
C ILE A 11 -9.68 1.79 -11.31
N PHE A 12 -9.15 2.88 -11.88
CA PHE A 12 -8.94 4.13 -11.15
C PHE A 12 -10.10 5.11 -11.26
N LEU A 13 -10.83 5.16 -12.39
CA LEU A 13 -11.88 6.15 -12.63
C LEU A 13 -13.04 6.08 -11.61
N PRO A 14 -13.53 4.89 -11.18
CA PRO A 14 -14.56 4.81 -10.15
C PRO A 14 -14.08 5.41 -8.83
N SER A 15 -12.86 5.08 -8.40
CA SER A 15 -12.27 5.61 -7.16
C SER A 15 -12.13 7.13 -7.19
N PHE A 16 -11.67 7.69 -8.33
CA PHE A 16 -11.58 9.14 -8.49
C PHE A 16 -12.96 9.81 -8.48
N PHE A 17 -13.97 9.18 -9.08
CA PHE A 17 -15.34 9.69 -9.04
C PHE A 17 -15.87 9.76 -7.60
N PHE A 18 -15.72 8.69 -6.81
CA PHE A 18 -16.14 8.71 -5.40
C PHE A 18 -15.40 9.77 -4.58
N VAL A 19 -14.08 9.88 -4.74
CA VAL A 19 -13.28 10.90 -4.05
C VAL A 19 -13.75 12.31 -4.41
N ALA A 20 -13.99 12.59 -5.69
CA ALA A 20 -14.45 13.90 -6.15
C ALA A 20 -15.82 14.28 -5.55
N VAL A 21 -16.75 13.33 -5.45
CA VAL A 21 -18.08 13.53 -4.84
C VAL A 21 -17.99 13.68 -3.32
N SER A 22 -17.14 12.89 -2.66
CA SER A 22 -16.99 12.93 -1.20
C SER A 22 -16.21 14.16 -0.69
N ASN A 23 -15.25 14.67 -1.47
CA ASN A 23 -14.39 15.79 -1.06
C ASN A 23 -15.14 17.05 -0.56
N PRO A 24 -16.23 17.54 -1.19
CA PRO A 24 -17.01 18.67 -0.65
C PRO A 24 -17.93 18.29 0.52
N LEU A 25 -18.29 17.02 0.66
CA LEU A 25 -19.21 16.53 1.72
C LEU A 25 -18.49 16.31 3.05
N ILE A 26 -17.25 15.79 3.01
CA ILE A 26 -16.45 15.46 4.20
C ILE A 26 -16.20 16.69 5.11
N PRO A 27 -15.81 17.87 4.61
CA PRO A 27 -15.60 19.06 5.44
C PRO A 27 -16.90 19.51 6.13
N ARG A 28 -18.05 19.39 5.45
CA ARG A 28 -19.36 19.73 6.02
C ARG A 28 -19.77 18.78 7.13
N LEU A 29 -19.47 17.49 6.98
CA LEU A 29 -19.67 16.47 8.01
C LEU A 29 -18.76 16.73 9.21
N ARG A 30 -17.49 17.09 8.98
CA ARG A 30 -16.52 17.33 10.06
C ARG A 30 -16.82 18.57 10.92
N ASN A 31 -17.65 19.50 10.44
CA ASN A 31 -18.11 20.63 11.24
C ASN A 31 -19.08 20.24 12.37
N SER A 32 -19.67 19.03 12.32
CA SER A 32 -20.50 18.51 13.41
C SER A 32 -19.66 17.69 14.41
N PRO A 33 -19.78 17.92 15.73
CA PRO A 33 -19.03 17.19 16.75
C PRO A 33 -19.23 15.67 16.69
N TRP A 34 -20.43 15.22 16.35
CA TRP A 34 -20.77 13.79 16.29
C TRP A 34 -20.14 13.09 15.07
N ALA A 35 -20.19 13.75 13.92
CA ALA A 35 -19.59 13.22 12.70
C ALA A 35 -18.06 13.30 12.70
N SER A 36 -17.45 14.28 13.38
CA SER A 36 -16.00 14.30 13.59
C SER A 36 -15.52 13.06 14.34
N GLY A 37 -16.19 12.69 15.45
CA GLY A 37 -15.82 11.48 16.21
C GLY A 37 -15.96 10.19 15.40
N LEU A 38 -16.97 10.10 14.52
CA LEU A 38 -17.11 8.97 13.61
C LEU A 38 -15.96 8.91 12.59
N LEU A 39 -15.60 10.05 11.97
CA LEU A 39 -14.50 10.13 11.02
C LEU A 39 -13.15 9.75 11.66
N ASP A 40 -12.92 10.16 12.90
CA ASP A 40 -11.74 9.75 13.67
C ASP A 40 -11.74 8.24 13.93
N GLY A 41 -12.89 7.66 14.29
CA GLY A 41 -13.07 6.22 14.40
C GLY A 41 -12.75 5.47 13.10
N VAL A 42 -13.22 5.97 11.96
CA VAL A 42 -12.92 5.40 10.62
C VAL A 42 -11.42 5.47 10.32
N ASN A 43 -10.73 6.55 10.66
CA ASN A 43 -9.28 6.67 10.48
C ASN A 43 -8.53 5.64 11.34
N VAL A 44 -8.90 5.48 12.61
CA VAL A 44 -8.29 4.47 13.51
C VAL A 44 -8.54 3.05 13.01
N VAL A 45 -9.76 2.75 12.56
CA VAL A 45 -10.09 1.45 11.94
C VAL A 45 -9.28 1.21 10.67
N SER A 46 -9.12 2.23 9.83
CA SER A 46 -8.31 2.15 8.60
C SER A 46 -6.85 1.85 8.92
N LEU A 47 -6.26 2.50 9.93
CA LEU A 47 -4.91 2.20 10.41
C LEU A 47 -4.80 0.77 10.94
N GLY A 48 -5.79 0.31 11.71
CA GLY A 48 -5.85 -1.07 12.19
C GLY A 48 -5.89 -2.09 11.06
N LEU A 49 -6.70 -1.84 10.02
CA LEU A 49 -6.76 -2.66 8.81
C LEU A 49 -5.43 -2.65 8.05
N MET A 50 -4.80 -1.49 7.87
CA MET A 50 -3.49 -1.39 7.23
C MET A 50 -2.45 -2.23 7.97
N ALA A 51 -2.41 -2.17 9.30
CA ALA A 51 -1.50 -2.97 10.11
C ALA A 51 -1.79 -4.47 9.97
N ALA A 52 -3.07 -4.88 10.03
CA ALA A 52 -3.47 -6.28 9.90
C ALA A 52 -3.12 -6.86 8.53
N VAL A 53 -3.40 -6.13 7.44
CA VAL A 53 -3.05 -6.55 6.07
C VAL A 53 -1.54 -6.59 5.89
N THR A 54 -0.80 -5.62 6.43
CA THR A 54 0.66 -5.62 6.40
C THR A 54 1.24 -6.85 7.10
N TRP A 55 0.68 -7.22 8.26
CA TRP A 55 1.08 -8.43 8.97
C TRP A 55 0.77 -9.70 8.18
N GLN A 56 -0.41 -9.78 7.56
CA GLN A 56 -0.83 -10.92 6.75
C GLN A 56 0.09 -11.10 5.53
N LEU A 57 0.35 -10.02 4.80
CA LEU A 57 1.26 -10.03 3.65
C LEU A 57 2.70 -10.33 4.08
N GLY A 58 3.15 -9.78 5.21
CA GLY A 58 4.48 -10.05 5.76
C GLY A 58 4.70 -11.53 6.07
N ARG A 59 3.73 -12.19 6.71
CA ARG A 59 3.81 -13.66 6.95
C ARG A 59 3.77 -14.48 5.67
N ALA A 60 3.04 -14.03 4.64
CA ALA A 60 2.99 -14.72 3.36
C ALA A 60 4.27 -14.52 2.53
N ALA A 61 4.93 -13.36 2.65
CA ALA A 61 6.13 -13.01 1.91
C ALA A 61 7.41 -13.55 2.54
N ILE A 62 7.46 -13.68 3.87
CA ILE A 62 8.65 -14.09 4.63
C ILE A 62 8.51 -15.57 4.99
N ILE A 63 9.08 -16.44 4.15
CA ILE A 63 8.96 -17.90 4.27
C ILE A 63 10.28 -18.60 4.56
N ASP A 64 11.41 -17.96 4.26
CA ASP A 64 12.75 -18.56 4.32
C ASP A 64 13.81 -17.56 4.82
N PRO A 65 14.98 -18.03 5.28
CA PRO A 65 16.04 -17.14 5.78
C PRO A 65 16.51 -16.08 4.78
N PHE A 66 16.42 -16.37 3.48
CA PHE A 66 16.80 -15.43 2.42
C PHE A 66 15.79 -14.29 2.29
N THR A 67 14.49 -14.59 2.28
CA THR A 67 13.40 -13.60 2.29
C THR A 67 13.37 -12.77 3.57
N ILE A 68 13.75 -13.35 4.72
CA ILE A 68 13.96 -12.59 5.97
C ILE A 68 15.07 -11.55 5.79
N ALA A 69 16.25 -11.97 5.30
CA ALA A 69 17.37 -11.07 5.08
C ALA A 69 17.04 -9.96 4.06
N LEU A 70 16.40 -10.33 2.95
CA LEU A 70 15.88 -9.39 1.95
C LEU A 70 14.93 -8.36 2.55
N GLY A 71 13.96 -8.80 3.35
CA GLY A 71 13.00 -7.93 4.02
C GLY A 71 13.67 -6.95 4.98
N LEU A 72 14.65 -7.42 5.78
CA LEU A 72 15.42 -6.57 6.70
C LEU A 72 16.28 -5.54 5.95
N ILE A 73 16.96 -5.95 4.88
CA ILE A 73 17.75 -5.04 4.04
C ILE A 73 16.82 -3.99 3.41
N ALA A 74 15.70 -4.41 2.83
CA ALA A 74 14.72 -3.50 2.23
C ALA A 74 14.15 -2.51 3.27
N ALA A 75 13.82 -2.98 4.47
CA ALA A 75 13.37 -2.12 5.57
C ALA A 75 14.46 -1.12 5.99
N LEU A 76 15.71 -1.57 6.13
CA LEU A 76 16.83 -0.70 6.49
C LEU A 76 17.08 0.38 5.42
N LEU A 77 17.09 0.00 4.14
CA LEU A 77 17.25 0.92 3.02
C LEU A 77 16.10 1.95 2.98
N LEU A 78 14.86 1.50 3.21
CA LEU A 78 13.70 2.39 3.22
C LEU A 78 13.76 3.38 4.40
N PHE A 79 14.03 2.92 5.63
CA PHE A 79 14.05 3.78 6.81
C PHE A 79 15.27 4.72 6.86
N ARG A 80 16.46 4.23 6.48
CA ARG A 80 17.71 5.00 6.64
C ARG A 80 18.04 5.87 5.44
N PHE A 81 17.74 5.40 4.23
CA PHE A 81 18.13 6.05 2.98
C PHE A 81 16.93 6.62 2.21
N LYS A 82 15.69 6.40 2.68
CA LYS A 82 14.44 6.87 2.03
C LYS A 82 14.42 6.60 0.53
N ILE A 83 14.93 5.44 0.14
CA ILE A 83 15.02 5.06 -1.27
C ILE A 83 13.61 4.95 -1.83
N ASN A 84 13.43 5.44 -3.05
CA ASN A 84 12.16 5.34 -3.75
C ASN A 84 11.73 3.86 -3.83
N THR A 85 10.50 3.60 -3.40
CA THR A 85 9.89 2.27 -3.34
C THR A 85 9.97 1.53 -4.68
N ALA A 86 9.93 2.25 -5.81
CA ALA A 86 10.10 1.64 -7.13
C ALA A 86 11.44 0.90 -7.28
N TRP A 87 12.54 1.48 -6.79
CA TRP A 87 13.86 0.84 -6.84
C TRP A 87 13.96 -0.35 -5.88
N LEU A 88 13.31 -0.27 -4.72
CA LEU A 88 13.25 -1.41 -3.78
C LEU A 88 12.47 -2.58 -4.37
N VAL A 89 11.35 -2.32 -5.05
CA VAL A 89 10.57 -3.37 -5.73
C VAL A 89 11.36 -3.96 -6.90
N LEU A 90 12.02 -3.15 -7.72
CA LEU A 90 12.86 -3.64 -8.81
C LEU A 90 14.03 -4.50 -8.32
N GLY A 91 14.71 -4.05 -7.26
CA GLY A 91 15.81 -4.80 -6.64
C GLY A 91 15.33 -6.12 -6.04
N GLY A 92 14.20 -6.11 -5.32
CA GLY A 92 13.59 -7.33 -4.79
C GLY A 92 13.14 -8.29 -5.88
N ALA A 93 12.55 -7.79 -6.97
CA ALA A 93 12.16 -8.60 -8.12
C ALA A 93 13.38 -9.24 -8.81
N ALA A 94 14.46 -8.47 -9.01
CA ALA A 94 15.70 -8.99 -9.57
C ALA A 94 16.32 -10.08 -8.69
N MET A 95 16.41 -9.84 -7.38
CA MET A 95 16.93 -10.82 -6.41
C MET A 95 16.06 -12.08 -6.34
N GLY A 96 14.74 -11.94 -6.42
CA GLY A 96 13.79 -13.06 -6.45
C GLY A 96 13.89 -13.88 -7.74
N LEU A 97 14.11 -13.24 -8.90
CA LEU A 97 14.35 -13.95 -10.16
C LEU A 97 15.67 -14.73 -10.13
N ILE A 98 16.73 -14.13 -9.60
CA ILE A 98 18.03 -14.80 -9.47
C ILE A 98 17.92 -16.03 -8.56
N SER A 99 17.22 -15.93 -7.43
CA SER A 99 17.02 -17.07 -6.53
C SER A 99 16.09 -18.13 -7.10
N ALA A 100 15.08 -17.74 -7.90
CA ALA A 100 14.19 -18.68 -8.59
C ALA A 100 14.89 -19.43 -9.74
N ILE A 101 15.87 -18.82 -10.41
CA ILE A 101 16.66 -19.47 -11.47
C ILE A 101 17.67 -20.47 -10.89
N TRP A 102 18.17 -20.22 -9.68
CA TRP A 102 19.14 -21.09 -8.98
C TRP A 102 18.52 -22.28 -8.23
N ARG A 103 17.19 -22.38 -8.21
CA ARG A 103 16.42 -23.36 -7.45
C ARG A 103 15.68 -24.31 -8.37
#